data_AF-A0A7R9BBX5-F1
#
_entry.id   AF-A0A7R9BBX5-F1
#
_cell.length_a   1.000
_cell.length_b   1.000
_cell.length_c   1.000
_cell.angle_alpha   90.00
_cell.angle_beta   90.00
_cell.angle_gamma   90.00
#
_symmetry.space_group_name_H-M   'P 1'
#
loop_
_entity.id
_entity.type
_entity.pdbx_description
1 polymer ?
#
loop_
_entity_poly.entity_id
_entity_poly.type
_entity_poly.pdbx_seq_one_letter_code
_entity_poly.pdbx_strand_id
1 'polypeptide(L)'
;ARRKDKRQYVYSREELSEGLTHDELWNSAQLQLVKDGKMHGFLRMYWAKKILEWTDTPERALADAIYLNDRYSLDGRDPNGFVGCMWSICGIHDQGWRERDIFGKIRYMNYEGCKRKFDIAAFVSRWGGKKHKYVAKK
;
A
#
# COMPACT_ATOMS: atom_id res chain seq x y z
N ALA A 1 -6.46 2.02 -13.27
CA ALA A 1 -5.63 0.81 -13.19
C ALA A 1 -5.91 -0.12 -14.38
N ARG A 2 -4.90 -0.84 -14.86
CA ARG A 2 -4.93 -1.70 -16.05
C ARG A 2 -5.05 -3.16 -15.63
N ARG A 3 -6.14 -3.83 -16.03
CA ARG A 3 -6.46 -5.20 -15.58
C ARG A 3 -5.57 -6.29 -16.18
N LYS A 4 -5.10 -6.11 -17.42
CA LYS A 4 -4.42 -7.15 -18.19
C LYS A 4 -2.90 -7.16 -18.01
N ASP A 5 -2.35 -6.14 -17.36
CA ASP A 5 -0.91 -5.99 -17.19
C ASP A 5 -0.41 -7.06 -16.22
N LYS A 6 0.74 -7.69 -16.53
CA LYS A 6 1.33 -8.66 -15.59
C LYS A 6 1.86 -7.92 -14.36
N ARG A 7 1.48 -8.36 -13.17
CA ARG A 7 2.01 -7.84 -11.90
C ARG A 7 3.28 -8.60 -11.56
N GLN A 8 4.33 -7.87 -11.19
CA GLN A 8 5.60 -8.48 -10.78
C GLN A 8 5.45 -9.25 -9.45
N TYR A 9 4.60 -8.74 -8.56
CA TYR A 9 4.32 -9.31 -7.24
C TYR A 9 2.82 -9.43 -7.06
N VAL A 10 2.35 -10.54 -6.48
CA VAL A 10 0.96 -10.72 -6.07
C VAL A 10 0.95 -11.34 -4.68
N TYR A 11 0.61 -10.53 -3.67
CA TYR A 11 0.53 -10.98 -2.28
C TYR A 11 -0.91 -11.37 -1.92
N SER A 12 -1.06 -12.35 -1.02
CA SER A 12 -2.34 -12.58 -0.34
C SER A 12 -2.59 -11.53 0.73
N ARG A 13 -3.84 -11.46 1.20
CA ARG A 13 -4.21 -10.55 2.28
C ARG A 13 -3.46 -10.87 3.56
N GLU A 14 -3.18 -12.14 3.83
CA GLU A 14 -2.42 -12.59 5.01
C GLU A 14 -0.98 -12.07 4.94
N GLU A 15 -0.29 -12.26 3.81
CA GLU A 15 1.05 -11.75 3.57
C GLU A 15 1.11 -10.21 3.71
N LEU A 16 0.09 -9.51 3.18
CA LEU A 16 -0.04 -8.07 3.36
C LEU A 16 -0.28 -7.71 4.83
N SER A 17 -1.16 -8.41 5.55
CA SER A 17 -1.53 -8.11 6.93
C SER A 17 -0.36 -8.25 7.91
N GLU A 18 0.53 -9.22 7.64
CA GLU A 18 1.70 -9.54 8.46
C GLU A 18 2.94 -8.73 8.05
N GLY A 19 2.87 -7.93 6.99
CA GLY A 19 4.02 -7.16 6.51
C GLY A 19 5.11 -8.04 5.91
N LEU A 20 4.72 -9.05 5.11
CA LEU A 20 5.62 -10.04 4.52
C LEU A 20 5.91 -9.76 3.04
N THR A 21 6.12 -8.50 2.68
CA THR A 21 6.46 -8.10 1.30
C THR A 21 7.96 -7.94 1.08
N HIS A 22 8.36 -7.73 -0.17
CA HIS A 22 9.74 -7.40 -0.51
C HIS A 22 10.17 -5.97 -0.11
N ASP A 23 9.23 -5.14 0.33
CA ASP A 23 9.45 -3.72 0.63
C ASP A 23 9.43 -3.46 2.13
N GLU A 24 10.61 -3.19 2.71
CA GLU A 24 10.77 -2.90 4.14
C GLU A 24 10.03 -1.65 4.61
N LEU A 25 9.86 -0.63 3.75
CA LEU A 25 9.11 0.57 4.08
C LEU A 25 7.62 0.24 4.16
N TRP A 26 7.10 -0.52 3.19
CA TRP A 26 5.71 -0.95 3.21
C TRP A 26 5.42 -1.83 4.42
N ASN A 27 6.29 -2.80 4.69
CA ASN A 27 6.17 -3.69 5.85
C ASN A 27 6.23 -2.90 7.16
N SER A 28 7.12 -1.90 7.26
CA SER A 28 7.20 -1.03 8.42
C SER A 28 5.94 -0.18 8.61
N ALA A 29 5.34 0.31 7.52
CA ALA A 29 4.07 1.05 7.58
C ALA A 29 2.92 0.15 8.04
N GLN A 30 2.84 -1.08 7.52
CA GLN A 30 1.87 -2.08 7.97
C GLN A 30 2.05 -2.42 9.46
N LEU A 31 3.28 -2.65 9.90
CA LEU A 31 3.57 -2.96 11.29
C LEU A 31 3.27 -1.78 12.22
N GLN A 32 3.50 -0.54 11.77
CA GLN A 32 3.04 0.65 12.51
C GLN A 32 1.52 0.60 12.69
N LEU A 33 0.77 0.33 11.62
CA LEU A 33 -0.68 0.24 11.69
C LEU A 33 -1.15 -0.84 12.66
N VAL A 34 -0.55 -2.03 12.61
CA VAL A 34 -0.93 -3.16 13.48
C VAL A 34 -0.58 -2.90 14.95
N LYS A 35 0.58 -2.29 15.24
CA LYS A 35 1.06 -2.06 16.61
C LYS A 35 0.43 -0.85 17.28
N ASP A 36 0.34 0.28 16.57
CA ASP A 36 -0.12 1.55 17.13
C ASP A 36 -1.58 1.84 16.81
N GLY A 37 -2.19 1.11 15.88
CA GLY A 37 -3.53 1.41 15.38
C GLY A 37 -3.60 2.72 14.59
N LYS A 38 -2.46 3.32 14.22
CA LYS A 38 -2.40 4.58 13.48
C LYS A 38 -1.16 4.67 12.59
N MET A 39 -1.39 4.57 11.29
CA MET A 39 -0.33 4.76 10.29
C MET A 39 -0.15 6.25 9.97
N HIS A 40 1.10 6.69 9.80
CA HIS A 40 1.40 8.06 9.36
C HIS A 40 0.68 8.39 8.04
N GLY A 41 0.02 9.55 7.96
CA GLY A 41 -0.87 9.89 6.83
C GLY A 41 -0.20 9.85 5.46
N PHE A 42 1.06 10.32 5.34
CA PHE A 42 1.83 10.19 4.11
C PHE A 42 2.01 8.73 3.67
N LEU A 43 2.22 7.83 4.64
CA LEU A 43 2.44 6.41 4.36
C LEU A 43 1.16 5.67 4.06
N ARG A 44 -0.02 6.12 4.53
CA ARG A 44 -1.31 5.54 4.09
C ARG A 44 -1.47 5.60 2.57
N MET A 45 -1.06 6.71 1.95
CA MET A 45 -1.04 6.86 0.49
C MET A 45 -0.08 5.87 -0.18
N TYR A 46 1.15 5.79 0.32
CA TYR A 46 2.15 4.84 -0.18
C TYR A 46 1.64 3.40 -0.08
N TRP A 47 1.15 3.05 1.11
CA TRP A 47 0.67 1.74 1.48
C TRP A 47 -0.47 1.26 0.59
N ALA A 48 -1.53 2.06 0.41
CA ALA A 48 -2.67 1.69 -0.42
C ALA A 48 -2.31 1.60 -1.91
N LYS A 49 -1.41 2.47 -2.40
CA LYS A 49 -0.92 2.40 -3.79
C LYS A 49 -0.11 1.13 -4.06
N LYS A 50 0.66 0.65 -3.09
CA LYS A 50 1.38 -0.61 -3.21
C LYS A 50 0.46 -1.83 -3.18
N ILE A 51 -0.64 -1.79 -2.42
CA ILE A 51 -1.68 -2.83 -2.50
C ILE A 51 -2.24 -2.91 -3.94
N LEU A 52 -2.50 -1.78 -4.60
CA LEU A 52 -2.88 -1.78 -6.02
C LEU A 52 -1.81 -2.38 -6.93
N GLU A 53 -0.53 -2.08 -6.70
CA GLU A 53 0.57 -2.61 -7.49
C GLU A 53 0.77 -4.13 -7.31
N TRP A 54 0.46 -4.65 -6.13
CA TRP A 54 0.80 -6.03 -5.72
C TRP A 54 -0.41 -6.94 -5.47
N THR A 55 -1.53 -6.63 -6.13
CA THR A 55 -2.72 -7.47 -6.19
C THR A 55 -3.13 -7.69 -7.64
N ASP A 56 -3.83 -8.80 -7.89
CA ASP A 56 -4.23 -9.25 -9.23
C ASP A 56 -5.25 -8.34 -9.91
N THR A 57 -6.09 -7.65 -9.14
CA THR A 57 -7.18 -6.80 -9.63
C THR A 57 -7.36 -5.55 -8.78
N PRO A 58 -7.78 -4.41 -9.37
CA PRO A 58 -8.05 -3.19 -8.62
C PRO A 58 -9.18 -3.34 -7.58
N GLU A 59 -10.19 -4.18 -7.86
CA GLU A 59 -11.28 -4.46 -6.92
C GLU A 59 -10.76 -5.19 -5.69
N ARG A 60 -9.94 -6.21 -5.89
CA ARG A 60 -9.29 -6.91 -4.78
C ARG A 60 -8.37 -5.96 -4.02
N ALA A 61 -7.60 -5.11 -4.72
CA ALA A 61 -6.76 -4.10 -4.08
C ALA A 61 -7.56 -3.20 -3.13
N LEU A 62 -8.70 -2.70 -3.61
CA LEU A 62 -9.56 -1.81 -2.85
C LEU A 62 -10.18 -2.54 -1.65
N ALA A 63 -10.69 -3.75 -1.87
CA ALA A 63 -11.26 -4.58 -0.81
C ALA A 63 -10.23 -4.92 0.28
N ASP A 64 -9.01 -5.29 -0.10
CA ASP A 64 -7.92 -5.59 0.83
C ASP A 64 -7.47 -4.33 1.58
N ALA A 65 -7.35 -3.18 0.91
CA ALA A 65 -6.98 -1.92 1.55
C ALA A 65 -8.03 -1.43 2.56
N ILE A 66 -9.33 -1.50 2.21
CA ILE A 66 -10.43 -1.16 3.13
C ILE A 66 -10.44 -2.12 4.31
N TYR A 67 -10.34 -3.43 4.05
CA TYR A 67 -10.34 -4.43 5.11
C TYR A 67 -9.21 -4.19 6.12
N LEU A 68 -7.98 -4.00 5.64
CA LEU A 68 -6.82 -3.80 6.53
C LEU A 68 -6.92 -2.46 7.27
N ASN A 69 -7.38 -1.39 6.61
CA ASN A 69 -7.62 -0.11 7.29
C ASN A 69 -8.65 -0.28 8.41
N ASP A 70 -9.80 -0.87 8.12
CA ASP A 70 -10.90 -0.98 9.08
C ASP A 70 -10.62 -1.97 10.21
N ARG A 71 -9.77 -2.96 9.95
CA ARG A 71 -9.37 -3.98 10.92
C ARG A 71 -8.39 -3.48 11.97
N TYR A 72 -7.49 -2.57 11.60
CA TYR A 72 -6.35 -2.17 12.44
C TYR A 72 -6.34 -0.68 12.80
N SER A 73 -6.85 0.22 11.95
CA SER A 73 -6.87 1.65 12.25
C SER A 73 -7.88 1.95 13.36
N LEU A 74 -7.44 2.63 14.42
CA LEU A 74 -8.33 3.19 15.46
C LEU A 74 -9.28 4.24 14.87
N ASP A 75 -8.82 4.95 13.84
CA ASP A 75 -9.59 5.91 13.04
C ASP A 75 -10.17 5.30 11.75
N GLY A 76 -10.25 3.97 11.66
CA GLY A 76 -10.86 3.24 10.55
C GLY A 76 -12.38 3.15 10.66
N ARG A 77 -13.03 2.48 9.70
CA ARG A 77 -14.51 2.39 9.57
C ARG A 77 -15.16 3.77 9.52
N ASP A 78 -14.45 4.69 8.87
CA ASP A 78 -14.77 6.11 8.80
C ASP A 78 -14.79 6.54 7.33
N PRO A 79 -15.67 7.48 6.93
CA PRO A 79 -15.71 8.00 5.56
C PRO A 79 -14.35 8.46 5.03
N ASN A 80 -13.47 9.03 5.87
CA ASN A 80 -12.13 9.41 5.46
C ASN A 80 -11.25 8.21 5.11
N GLY A 81 -11.44 7.06 5.79
CA GLY A 81 -10.77 5.81 5.46
C GLY A 81 -11.18 5.27 4.09
N PHE A 82 -12.49 5.23 3.82
CA PHE A 82 -13.03 4.84 2.51
C PHE A 82 -12.54 5.76 1.39
N VAL A 83 -12.69 7.08 1.57
CA VAL A 83 -12.27 8.07 0.57
C VAL A 83 -10.75 8.07 0.41
N GLY A 84 -9.97 7.83 1.47
CA GLY A 84 -8.51 7.72 1.39
C GLY A 84 -8.04 6.51 0.57
N CYS A 85 -8.70 5.36 0.72
CA CYS A 85 -8.46 4.19 -0.13
C CYS A 85 -8.84 4.46 -1.59
N MET A 86 -10.02 5.07 -1.82
CA MET A 86 -10.51 5.45 -3.14
C MET A 86 -9.63 6.49 -3.84
N TRP A 87 -9.11 7.48 -3.12
CA TRP A 87 -8.13 8.44 -3.63
C TRP A 87 -6.85 7.71 -4.07
N SER A 88 -6.38 6.77 -3.25
CA SER A 88 -5.11 6.06 -3.49
C SER A 88 -5.18 5.12 -4.68
N ILE A 89 -6.27 4.35 -4.80
CA ILE A 89 -6.42 3.22 -5.73
C ILE A 89 -7.24 3.60 -6.97
N CYS A 90 -8.28 4.41 -6.80
CA CYS A 90 -9.22 4.79 -7.85
C CYS A 90 -9.00 6.23 -8.35
N GLY A 91 -8.22 7.06 -7.64
CA GLY A 91 -7.95 8.44 -8.03
C GLY A 91 -9.11 9.41 -7.75
N ILE A 92 -10.03 9.06 -6.86
CA ILE A 92 -11.10 9.96 -6.42
C ILE A 92 -10.48 11.23 -5.82
N HIS A 93 -10.94 12.40 -6.26
CA HIS A 93 -10.41 13.72 -5.87
C HIS A 93 -8.92 13.95 -6.24
N ASP A 94 -8.34 13.13 -7.12
CA ASP A 94 -7.03 13.37 -7.73
C ASP A 94 -7.19 13.61 -9.24
N GLN A 95 -6.15 14.16 -9.87
CA GLN A 95 -6.07 14.30 -11.31
C GLN A 95 -5.44 13.06 -11.98
N GLY A 96 -5.53 13.00 -13.30
CA GLY A 96 -4.77 12.02 -14.09
C GLY A 96 -3.27 12.32 -14.16
N TRP A 97 -2.45 11.27 -14.11
CA TRP A 97 -0.99 11.33 -14.21
C TRP A 97 -0.48 10.61 -15.46
N ARG A 98 0.84 10.71 -15.72
CA ARG A 98 1.51 9.96 -16.78
C ARG A 98 1.16 8.48 -16.68
N GLU A 99 0.72 7.89 -17.79
CA GLU A 99 0.32 6.50 -17.86
C GLU A 99 1.49 5.56 -17.55
N ARG A 100 1.22 4.52 -16.76
CA ARG A 100 2.16 3.46 -16.37
C ARG A 100 1.45 2.11 -16.34
N ASP A 101 2.21 1.05 -16.54
CA ASP A 101 1.74 -0.32 -16.34
C ASP A 101 1.12 -0.47 -14.95
N ILE A 102 0.06 -1.27 -14.87
CA ILE A 102 -0.76 -1.55 -13.68
C ILE A 102 -1.58 -0.33 -13.22
N PHE A 103 -0.97 0.83 -13.04
CA PHE A 103 -1.64 2.03 -12.52
C PHE A 103 -2.54 2.71 -13.56
N GLY A 104 -2.22 2.60 -14.86
CA GLY A 104 -2.78 3.51 -15.86
C GLY A 104 -2.41 4.94 -15.48
N LYS A 105 -3.41 5.83 -15.37
CA LYS A 105 -3.22 7.26 -15.00
C LYS A 105 -3.31 7.55 -13.50
N ILE A 106 -3.41 6.53 -12.64
CA ILE A 106 -3.44 6.74 -11.18
C ILE A 106 -2.07 7.25 -10.71
N ARG A 107 -2.06 8.22 -9.80
CA ARG A 107 -0.82 8.76 -9.24
C ARG A 107 0.05 7.64 -8.66
N TYR A 108 1.29 7.55 -9.15
CA TYR A 108 2.26 6.57 -8.70
C TYR A 108 3.12 7.09 -7.53
N MET A 109 3.47 6.19 -6.61
CA MET A 109 4.46 6.42 -5.55
C MET A 109 5.41 5.22 -5.48
N ASN A 110 6.70 5.49 -5.30
CA ASN A 110 7.73 4.45 -5.15
C ASN A 110 8.67 4.72 -3.98
N TYR A 111 9.41 3.69 -3.62
CA TYR A 111 10.39 3.69 -2.53
C TYR A 111 11.41 4.83 -2.69
N GLU A 112 12.05 4.95 -3.85
CA GLU A 112 13.02 6.02 -4.12
C GLU A 112 12.41 7.43 -4.01
N GLY A 113 11.13 7.59 -4.37
CA GLY A 113 10.40 8.83 -4.17
C GLY A 113 10.14 9.17 -2.71
N CYS A 114 9.94 8.17 -1.86
CA CYS A 114 9.84 8.34 -0.41
C CYS A 114 11.20 8.66 0.21
N LYS A 115 12.27 8.01 -0.25
CA LYS A 115 13.64 8.19 0.23
C LYS A 115 14.12 9.63 0.08
N ARG A 116 13.67 10.34 -0.96
CA ARG A 116 13.97 11.76 -1.18
C ARG A 116 13.19 12.72 -0.26
N LYS A 117 12.19 12.23 0.49
CA LYS A 117 11.27 13.06 1.28
C LYS A 117 11.46 12.93 2.79
N PHE A 118 11.91 11.77 3.27
CA PHE A 118 12.15 11.53 4.69
C PHE A 118 13.14 10.37 4.90
N ASP A 119 13.65 10.24 6.11
CA ASP A 119 14.57 9.17 6.49
C ASP A 119 13.82 7.82 6.64
N ILE A 120 13.89 6.99 5.59
CA ILE A 120 13.33 5.65 5.60
C ILE A 120 14.07 4.74 6.59
N ALA A 121 15.39 4.87 6.73
CA ALA A 121 16.17 3.98 7.60
C ALA A 121 15.77 4.17 9.06
N ALA A 122 15.60 5.42 9.50
CA ALA A 122 15.07 5.73 10.83
C ALA A 122 13.64 5.18 11.03
N PHE A 123 12.76 5.34 10.03
CA PHE A 123 11.39 4.81 10.11
C PHE A 123 11.35 3.27 10.18
N VAL A 124 12.15 2.60 9.36
CA VAL A 124 12.28 1.13 9.34
C VAL A 124 12.89 0.62 10.64
N SER A 125 13.93 1.28 11.16
CA SER A 125 14.53 0.94 12.46
C SER A 125 13.53 1.04 13.61
N ARG A 126 12.56 1.97 13.53
CA ARG A 126 11.53 2.13 14.56
C ARG A 126 10.48 1.02 14.50
N TRP A 127 10.03 0.61 13.31
CA TRP A 127 8.89 -0.31 13.17
C TRP A 127 9.27 -1.76 12.90
N GLY A 128 10.48 -1.98 12.39
CA GLY A 128 11.10 -3.30 12.24
C GLY A 128 10.66 -4.08 11.01
N GLY A 129 10.13 -3.44 9.97
CA GLY A 129 9.79 -4.12 8.72
C GLY A 129 11.05 -4.67 8.05
N LYS A 130 11.06 -5.96 7.73
CA LYS A 130 12.18 -6.62 7.04
C LYS A 130 11.87 -6.79 5.56
N LYS A 131 12.87 -6.97 4.71
CA LYS A 131 12.65 -7.40 3.32
C LYS A 131 12.43 -8.90 3.28
N HIS A 132 11.29 -9.33 2.75
CA HIS A 132 11.00 -10.74 2.52
C HIS A 132 11.21 -11.10 1.06
N LYS A 133 11.82 -12.27 0.82
CA LYS A 133 11.97 -12.77 -0.56
C LYS A 133 10.58 -13.15 -1.08
N TYR A 134 10.19 -12.57 -2.21
CA TYR A 134 8.96 -12.97 -2.88
C TYR A 134 9.08 -14.39 -3.44
N VAL A 135 8.07 -15.21 -3.19
CA VAL A 135 7.94 -16.56 -3.75
C VAL A 135 6.64 -16.58 -4.56
N ALA A 136 6.76 -16.70 -5.87
CA ALA A 136 5.58 -16.79 -6.73
C ALA A 136 4.78 -18.06 -6.39
N LYS A 137 3.48 -17.91 -6.18
CA LYS A 137 2.58 -19.05 -6.00
C LYS A 137 2.45 -19.76 -7.36
N LYS A 138 2.64 -21.08 -7.35
CA LYS A 138 2.51 -21.95 -8.53
C LYS A 138 1.06 -22.01 -8.99
#